data_AF-A0A965EWU4-F1
#
_entry.id   AF-A0A965EWU4-F1
#
_cell.length_a   1.000
_cell.length_b   1.000
_cell.length_c   1.000
_cell.angle_alpha   90.00
_cell.angle_beta   90.00
_cell.angle_gamma   90.00
#
_symmetry.space_group_name_H-M   'P 1'
#
loop_
_entity.id
_entity.type
_entity.pdbx_description
1 polymer ?
#
loop_
_entity_poly.entity_id
_entity_poly.type
_entity_poly.pdbx_seq_one_letter_code
_entity_poly.pdbx_strand_id
1 'polypeptide(L)'
;DHGYKPLLWKGCSPLSRRDLRERENLRPIRIQAGSLGERVPETNLFVSPQHRIHLRPNDAYRVCASNEVLIPAKDLIGIAGIERVSDLDPVTYYNIMFDDHEIIMANGCFSESFYIGPEAVRALSADARRELYMLFPELMTLTGLCHSPARPFLKGQKARALVQDTTKSGATLAA
;
A
#
# COMPACT_ATOMS: atom_id res chain seq x y z
N ASP A 1 -5.80 15.43 -6.13
CA ASP A 1 -4.35 15.17 -6.03
C ASP A 1 -3.57 16.43 -6.30
N HIS A 2 -2.37 16.54 -5.72
CA HIS A 2 -1.56 17.75 -5.79
C HIS A 2 -0.71 17.87 -7.07
N GLY A 3 -1.05 17.12 -8.13
CA GLY A 3 -0.28 17.02 -9.36
C GLY A 3 1.01 16.23 -9.20
N TYR A 4 1.89 16.27 -10.22
CA TYR A 4 3.19 15.62 -10.13
C TYR A 4 4.09 16.31 -9.09
N LYS A 5 4.72 15.49 -8.23
CA LYS A 5 5.58 15.96 -7.14
C LYS A 5 7.02 15.50 -7.33
N PRO A 6 8.00 16.28 -6.84
CA PRO A 6 9.41 15.88 -6.86
C PRO A 6 9.63 14.71 -5.89
N LEU A 7 10.26 13.64 -6.39
CA LEU A 7 10.69 12.53 -5.54
C LEU A 7 11.78 13.00 -4.58
N LEU A 8 11.53 12.92 -3.28
CA LEU A 8 12.50 13.34 -2.25
C LEU A 8 13.40 12.19 -1.81
N TRP A 9 12.85 10.97 -1.76
CA TRP A 9 13.60 9.82 -1.31
C TRP A 9 13.11 8.52 -1.92
N LYS A 10 14.03 7.57 -2.08
CA LYS A 10 13.72 6.18 -2.40
C LYS A 10 14.48 5.26 -1.44
N GLY A 11 13.79 4.28 -0.88
CA GLY A 11 14.40 3.19 -0.11
C GLY A 11 14.17 1.86 -0.78
N CYS A 12 15.08 0.92 -0.57
CA CYS A 12 14.91 -0.46 -1.00
C CYS A 12 15.11 -1.45 0.17
N SER A 13 14.33 -2.52 0.13
CA SER A 13 14.39 -3.61 1.10
C SER A 13 14.39 -4.95 0.34
N PRO A 14 15.57 -5.51 0.02
CA PRO A 14 15.65 -6.84 -0.57
C PRO A 14 15.26 -7.90 0.46
N LEU A 15 14.47 -8.88 0.04
CA LEU A 15 14.08 -10.04 0.83
C LEU A 15 14.48 -11.30 0.10
N SER A 16 15.27 -12.13 0.77
CA SER A 16 15.64 -13.45 0.26
C SER A 16 14.49 -14.44 0.36
N ARG A 17 14.61 -15.56 -0.36
CA ARG A 17 13.72 -16.71 -0.21
C ARG A 17 13.61 -17.20 1.25
N ARG A 18 14.70 -17.12 2.02
CA ARG A 18 14.69 -17.47 3.45
C ARG A 18 13.80 -16.53 4.24
N ASP A 19 13.94 -15.23 4.01
CA ASP A 19 13.13 -14.21 4.67
C ASP A 19 11.64 -14.44 4.43
N LEU A 20 11.26 -14.72 3.18
CA LEU A 20 9.87 -14.97 2.80
C LEU A 20 9.33 -16.29 3.36
N ARG A 21 10.17 -17.31 3.55
CA ARG A 21 9.80 -18.56 4.23
C ARG A 21 9.49 -18.32 5.70
N GLU A 22 10.40 -17.66 6.42
CA GLU A 22 10.33 -17.45 7.86
C GLU A 22 9.28 -16.38 8.24
N ARG A 23 9.02 -15.41 7.35
CA ARG A 23 8.16 -14.25 7.63
C ARG A 23 7.05 -14.15 6.59
N GLU A 24 5.99 -14.93 6.79
CA GLU A 24 4.84 -14.95 5.87
C GLU A 24 4.18 -13.57 5.72
N ASN A 25 4.20 -12.76 6.78
CA ASN A 25 3.69 -11.39 6.79
C ASN A 25 4.48 -10.40 5.90
N LEU A 26 5.60 -10.84 5.31
CA LEU A 26 6.39 -10.07 4.33
C LEU A 26 6.22 -10.58 2.90
N ARG A 27 5.49 -11.67 2.68
CA ARG A 27 5.26 -12.22 1.33
C ARG A 27 4.43 -11.25 0.50
N PRO A 28 4.77 -11.01 -0.78
CA PRO A 28 4.03 -10.09 -1.63
C PRO A 28 2.55 -10.46 -1.74
N ILE A 29 1.72 -9.45 -1.94
CA ILE A 29 0.36 -9.62 -2.44
C ILE A 29 0.41 -9.37 -3.95
N ARG A 30 -0.06 -10.35 -4.73
CA ARG A 30 -0.30 -10.20 -6.15
C ARG A 30 -1.73 -9.71 -6.33
N ILE A 31 -1.86 -8.61 -7.06
CA ILE A 31 -3.12 -8.05 -7.55
C ILE A 31 -3.11 -8.32 -9.06
N GLN A 32 -3.93 -9.28 -9.50
CA GLN A 32 -3.97 -9.69 -10.89
C GLN A 32 -4.50 -8.59 -11.80
N ALA A 33 -4.03 -8.53 -13.04
CA ALA A 33 -4.57 -7.59 -14.03
C ALA A 33 -6.10 -7.68 -14.11
N GLY A 34 -6.77 -6.52 -14.04
CA GLY A 34 -8.23 -6.41 -14.07
C GLY A 34 -8.98 -6.79 -12.78
N SER A 35 -8.30 -7.15 -11.68
CA SER A 35 -8.97 -7.58 -10.45
C SER A 35 -9.65 -6.45 -9.65
N LEU A 36 -9.29 -5.21 -9.94
CA LEU A 36 -9.81 -3.99 -9.29
C LEU A 36 -10.59 -3.12 -10.29
N GLY A 37 -11.10 -3.73 -11.35
CA GLY A 37 -11.89 -3.09 -12.38
C GLY A 37 -11.33 -3.28 -13.78
N GLU A 38 -12.06 -2.79 -14.77
CA GLU A 38 -11.69 -3.00 -16.17
C GLU A 38 -10.28 -2.46 -16.43
N ARG A 39 -9.35 -3.39 -16.72
CA ARG A 39 -7.92 -3.11 -16.94
C ARG A 39 -7.19 -2.49 -15.73
N VAL A 40 -7.68 -2.68 -14.50
CA VAL A 40 -7.01 -2.21 -13.28
C VAL A 40 -6.67 -3.36 -12.33
N PRO A 41 -5.38 -3.59 -12.00
CA PRO A 41 -4.22 -3.03 -12.69
C PRO A 41 -4.16 -3.49 -14.16
N GLU A 42 -3.38 -2.80 -15.00
CA GLU A 42 -3.19 -3.13 -16.42
C GLU A 42 -2.38 -4.42 -16.59
N THR A 43 -1.44 -4.65 -15.68
CA THR A 43 -0.62 -5.86 -15.56
C THR A 43 -0.54 -6.27 -14.09
N ASN A 44 -0.21 -7.53 -13.81
CA ASN A 44 -0.08 -8.00 -12.43
C ASN A 44 0.78 -7.04 -11.59
N LEU A 45 0.24 -6.58 -10.47
CA LEU A 45 0.90 -5.68 -9.54
C LEU A 45 1.30 -6.46 -8.29
N PHE A 46 2.57 -6.34 -7.88
CA PHE A 46 3.10 -7.00 -6.69
C PHE A 46 3.48 -5.93 -5.68
N VAL A 47 2.86 -6.00 -4.49
CA VAL A 47 3.07 -5.01 -3.43
C VAL A 47 3.30 -5.68 -2.09
N SER A 48 3.90 -4.94 -1.15
CA SER A 48 4.02 -5.44 0.22
C SER A 48 2.63 -5.57 0.85
N PRO A 49 2.41 -6.48 1.82
CA PRO A 49 1.11 -6.67 2.46
C PRO A 49 0.48 -5.42 3.09
N GLN A 50 1.31 -4.46 3.51
CA GLN A 50 0.85 -3.23 4.15
C GLN A 50 0.69 -2.05 3.18
N HIS A 51 1.16 -2.18 1.94
CA HIS A 51 1.02 -1.17 0.91
C HIS A 51 -0.46 -0.91 0.65
N ARG A 52 -0.89 0.36 0.70
CA ARG A 52 -2.29 0.70 0.50
C ARG A 52 -2.62 0.99 -0.95
N ILE A 53 -3.70 0.38 -1.41
CA ILE A 53 -4.29 0.62 -2.71
C ILE A 53 -5.39 1.67 -2.55
N HIS A 54 -5.42 2.61 -3.49
CA HIS A 54 -6.45 3.64 -3.56
C HIS A 54 -7.70 3.05 -4.20
N LEU A 55 -8.85 3.20 -3.53
CA LEU A 55 -10.11 2.64 -3.98
C LEU A 55 -11.23 3.64 -3.79
N ARG A 56 -12.25 3.53 -4.65
CA ARG A 56 -13.51 4.30 -4.60
C ARG A 56 -14.73 3.37 -4.46
N PRO A 57 -14.92 2.74 -3.30
CA PRO A 57 -16.07 1.86 -3.06
C PRO A 57 -17.38 2.66 -3.08
N ASN A 58 -18.45 2.09 -3.64
CA ASN A 58 -19.78 2.73 -3.67
C ASN A 58 -20.32 3.06 -2.27
N ASP A 59 -19.99 2.25 -1.25
CA ASP A 59 -20.41 2.44 0.14
C ASP A 59 -19.34 3.08 1.04
N ALA A 60 -18.23 3.56 0.47
CA ALA A 60 -17.09 4.10 1.23
C ALA A 60 -17.51 5.23 2.17
N TYR A 61 -18.42 6.10 1.73
CA TYR A 61 -18.87 7.24 2.52
C TYR A 61 -19.57 6.82 3.80
N ARG A 62 -20.38 5.76 3.77
CA ARG A 62 -21.09 5.25 4.95
C ARG A 62 -20.13 4.73 6.02
N VAL A 63 -19.01 4.16 5.60
CA VAL A 63 -18.03 3.51 6.48
C VAL A 63 -16.94 4.48 6.94
N CYS A 64 -16.51 5.40 6.07
CA CYS A 64 -15.29 6.20 6.23
C CYS A 64 -15.51 7.71 6.08
N ALA A 65 -16.74 8.18 5.87
CA ALA A 65 -17.07 9.59 5.57
C ALA A 65 -16.27 10.17 4.39
N SER A 66 -15.78 9.30 3.49
CA SER A 66 -15.04 9.64 2.28
C SER A 66 -15.40 8.66 1.18
N ASN A 67 -15.46 9.15 -0.07
CA ASN A 67 -15.68 8.32 -1.25
C ASN A 67 -14.39 7.66 -1.76
N GLU A 68 -13.25 8.04 -1.19
CA GLU A 68 -11.92 7.59 -1.55
C GLU A 68 -11.19 7.11 -0.29
N VAL A 69 -10.60 5.92 -0.36
CA VAL A 69 -9.93 5.29 0.78
C VAL A 69 -8.66 4.59 0.34
N LEU A 70 -7.72 4.46 1.29
CA LEU A 70 -6.51 3.68 1.13
C LEU A 70 -6.61 2.42 1.99
N ILE A 71 -6.59 1.25 1.33
CA ILE A 71 -6.75 -0.06 1.97
C ILE A 71 -5.47 -0.89 1.83
N PRO A 72 -4.89 -1.45 2.92
CA PRO A 72 -3.75 -2.36 2.83
C PRO A 72 -4.04 -3.56 1.92
N ALA A 73 -3.12 -3.90 1.03
CA ALA A 73 -3.29 -5.00 0.07
C ALA A 73 -3.66 -6.34 0.74
N LYS A 74 -3.13 -6.63 1.93
CA LYS A 74 -3.48 -7.84 2.70
C LYS A 74 -4.96 -7.91 3.10
N ASP A 75 -5.62 -6.77 3.27
CA ASP A 75 -7.04 -6.70 3.65
C ASP A 75 -7.95 -6.76 2.42
N LEU A 76 -7.40 -6.74 1.20
CA LEU A 76 -8.09 -6.98 -0.07
C LEU A 76 -8.14 -8.47 -0.47
N ILE A 77 -7.43 -9.34 0.27
CA ILE A 77 -7.48 -10.78 0.05
C ILE A 77 -8.92 -11.26 0.26
N GLY A 78 -9.44 -12.01 -0.71
CA GLY A 78 -10.85 -12.41 -0.80
C GLY A 78 -11.56 -11.82 -2.01
N ILE A 79 -10.97 -10.81 -2.65
CA ILE A 79 -11.33 -10.40 -4.02
C ILE A 79 -10.70 -11.39 -5.00
N ALA A 80 -11.46 -11.80 -6.02
CA ALA A 80 -10.95 -12.68 -7.06
C ALA A 80 -9.72 -12.06 -7.76
N GLY A 81 -8.62 -12.82 -7.86
CA GLY A 81 -7.36 -12.36 -8.44
C GLY A 81 -6.42 -11.62 -7.48
N ILE A 82 -6.79 -11.44 -6.20
CA ILE A 82 -5.92 -10.86 -5.17
C ILE A 82 -5.51 -11.91 -4.15
N GLU A 83 -4.23 -12.25 -4.13
CA GLU A 83 -3.71 -13.32 -3.29
C GLU A 83 -2.29 -13.07 -2.77
N ARG A 84 -1.94 -13.76 -1.69
CA ARG A 84 -0.56 -13.81 -1.21
C ARG A 84 0.24 -14.77 -2.08
N VAL A 85 1.39 -14.31 -2.56
CA VAL A 85 2.31 -15.06 -3.41
C VAL A 85 2.91 -16.23 -2.63
N SER A 86 2.98 -17.40 -3.28
CA SER A 86 3.40 -18.67 -2.67
C SER A 86 4.74 -19.18 -3.21
N ASP A 87 5.11 -18.80 -4.43
CA ASP A 87 6.44 -18.87 -4.99
C ASP A 87 7.34 -17.89 -4.23
N LEU A 88 8.13 -18.43 -3.30
CA LEU A 88 9.00 -17.69 -2.38
C LEU A 88 10.25 -17.17 -3.09
N ASP A 89 10.07 -16.60 -4.26
CA ASP A 89 11.14 -16.01 -5.04
C ASP A 89 11.60 -14.71 -4.39
N PRO A 90 12.91 -14.43 -4.37
CA PRO A 90 13.43 -13.20 -3.79
C PRO A 90 12.77 -11.97 -4.42
N VAL A 91 12.42 -10.99 -3.58
CA VAL A 91 11.80 -9.75 -4.02
C VAL A 91 12.55 -8.56 -3.45
N THR A 92 12.43 -7.40 -4.09
CA THR A 92 12.90 -6.13 -3.52
C THR A 92 11.74 -5.18 -3.45
N TYR A 93 11.40 -4.73 -2.24
CA TYR A 93 10.41 -3.68 -2.06
C TYR A 93 11.06 -2.31 -2.22
N TYR A 94 10.39 -1.43 -2.95
CA TYR A 94 10.79 -0.04 -3.12
C TYR A 94 9.77 0.86 -2.42
N ASN A 95 10.27 1.79 -1.61
CA ASN A 95 9.48 2.84 -0.99
C ASN A 95 9.89 4.16 -1.62
N ILE A 96 8.93 4.97 -2.04
CA ILE A 96 9.18 6.30 -2.61
C ILE A 96 8.45 7.35 -1.80
N MET A 97 9.12 8.46 -1.50
CA MET A 97 8.61 9.50 -0.62
C MET A 97 8.67 10.87 -1.28
N PHE A 98 7.66 11.67 -1.00
CA PHE A 98 7.50 13.04 -1.43
C PHE A 98 7.41 13.95 -0.19
N ASP A 99 7.23 15.25 -0.42
CA ASP A 99 7.05 16.23 0.66
C ASP A 99 5.79 15.96 1.49
N ASP A 100 4.74 15.48 0.83
CA ASP A 100 3.51 14.99 1.47
C ASP A 100 3.28 13.51 1.17
N HIS A 101 2.32 12.91 1.87
CA HIS A 101 1.81 11.61 1.47
C HIS A 101 0.96 11.76 0.20
N GLU A 102 1.38 11.11 -0.88
CA GLU A 102 0.79 11.28 -2.21
C GLU A 102 0.18 9.98 -2.74
N ILE A 103 -0.73 10.14 -3.71
CA ILE A 103 -1.23 9.03 -4.52
C ILE A 103 -0.31 8.86 -5.73
N ILE A 104 0.17 7.64 -5.95
CA ILE A 104 1.02 7.25 -7.07
C ILE A 104 0.30 6.22 -7.95
N MET A 105 0.72 6.12 -9.21
CA MET A 105 0.20 5.12 -10.14
C MET A 105 1.27 4.07 -10.43
N ALA A 106 0.94 2.80 -10.21
CA ALA A 106 1.78 1.65 -10.50
C ALA A 106 0.99 0.63 -11.30
N ASN A 107 1.50 0.24 -12.49
CA ASN A 107 0.83 -0.70 -13.40
C ASN A 107 -0.64 -0.32 -13.69
N GLY A 108 -0.93 0.97 -13.86
CA GLY A 108 -2.30 1.47 -14.08
C GLY A 108 -3.22 1.43 -12.86
N CYS A 109 -2.70 1.14 -11.67
CA CYS A 109 -3.46 1.15 -10.41
C CYS A 109 -2.95 2.26 -9.48
N PHE A 110 -3.87 3.02 -8.90
CA PHE A 110 -3.54 4.04 -7.90
C PHE A 110 -3.24 3.40 -6.54
N SER A 111 -2.19 3.88 -5.88
CA SER A 111 -1.73 3.39 -4.59
C SER A 111 -1.01 4.50 -3.82
N GLU A 112 -0.61 4.21 -2.58
CA GLU A 112 0.05 5.19 -1.72
C GLU A 112 1.55 5.36 -2.03
N SER A 113 2.09 6.57 -1.81
CA SER A 113 3.52 6.77 -1.59
C SER A 113 3.91 6.32 -0.18
N PHE A 114 5.19 6.37 0.17
CA PHE A 114 5.64 5.99 1.50
C PHE A 114 5.11 6.95 2.58
N TYR A 115 4.15 6.47 3.36
CA TYR A 115 3.64 7.16 4.54
C TYR A 115 4.52 6.89 5.76
N ILE A 116 5.13 7.92 6.32
CA ILE A 116 5.95 7.77 7.53
C ILE A 116 5.06 7.71 8.77
N GLY A 117 4.60 6.50 9.09
CA GLY A 117 4.07 6.14 10.39
C GLY A 117 5.07 5.35 11.24
N PRO A 118 4.84 5.19 12.56
CA PRO A 118 5.72 4.40 13.44
C PRO A 118 5.95 2.96 12.96
N GLU A 119 4.97 2.36 12.27
CA GLU A 119 5.10 1.03 11.67
C GLU A 119 5.96 1.01 10.41
N ALA A 120 5.88 2.05 9.57
CA ALA A 120 6.61 2.14 8.31
C ALA A 120 8.12 2.24 8.56
N VAL A 121 8.53 3.07 9.52
CA VAL A 121 9.92 3.20 9.96
C VAL A 121 10.50 1.88 10.48
N ARG A 122 9.69 1.10 11.22
CA ARG A 122 10.09 -0.23 11.72
C ARG A 122 10.32 -1.25 10.60
N ALA A 123 9.61 -1.12 9.48
CA ALA A 123 9.73 -2.03 8.34
C ALA A 123 10.97 -1.76 7.45
N LEU A 124 11.60 -0.59 7.59
CA LEU A 124 12.84 -0.27 6.89
C LEU A 124 14.02 -1.09 7.43
N SER A 125 14.93 -1.46 6.54
CA SER A 125 16.24 -2.02 6.89
C SER A 125 17.01 -1.03 7.77
N ALA A 126 18.00 -1.51 8.53
CA ALA A 126 18.82 -0.64 9.37
C ALA A 126 19.52 0.46 8.54
N ASP A 127 19.96 0.11 7.33
CA ASP A 127 20.64 1.04 6.42
C ASP A 127 19.67 2.06 5.82
N ALA A 128 18.51 1.62 5.32
CA ALA A 128 17.48 2.52 4.79
C ALA A 128 16.92 3.43 5.88
N ARG A 129 16.78 2.93 7.11
CA ARG A 129 16.36 3.74 8.27
C ARG A 129 17.43 4.76 8.64
N ARG A 130 18.71 4.38 8.64
CA ARG A 130 19.83 5.29 8.92
C ARG A 130 19.91 6.38 7.86
N GLU A 131 19.84 6.02 6.59
CA GLU A 131 19.80 6.94 5.46
C GLU A 131 18.60 7.89 5.57
N LEU A 132 17.39 7.37 5.81
CA LEU A 132 16.19 8.17 5.98
C LEU A 132 16.36 9.20 7.12
N TYR A 133 16.92 8.79 8.26
CA TYR A 133 17.17 9.72 9.36
C TYR A 133 18.34 10.68 9.13
N MET A 134 19.31 10.35 8.28
CA MET A 134 20.37 11.29 7.89
C MET A 134 19.83 12.36 6.94
N LEU A 135 18.93 11.99 6.03
CA LEU A 135 18.30 12.89 5.07
C LEU A 135 17.19 13.73 5.68
N PHE A 136 16.47 13.17 6.66
CA PHE A 136 15.37 13.82 7.38
C PHE A 136 15.54 13.62 8.90
N PRO A 137 16.50 14.32 9.54
CA PRO A 137 16.77 14.21 10.98
C PRO A 137 15.54 14.47 11.86
N GLU A 138 14.61 15.28 11.40
CA GLU A 138 13.32 15.57 12.04
C GLU A 138 12.41 14.33 12.21
N LEU A 139 12.68 13.22 11.51
CA LEU A 139 11.99 11.95 11.71
C LEU A 139 12.44 11.20 12.98
N MET A 140 13.61 11.54 13.54
CA MET A 140 14.12 10.92 14.77
C MET A 140 13.34 11.34 16.01
N THR A 141 12.75 12.53 16.02
CA THR A 141 12.06 13.09 17.18
C THR A 141 10.60 12.67 17.29
N LEU A 142 10.10 11.82 16.37
CA LEU A 142 8.79 11.14 16.38
C LEU A 142 7.57 12.00 16.80
N THR A 143 7.66 13.33 16.73
CA THR A 143 6.62 14.24 17.20
C THR A 143 6.19 15.29 16.17
N GLY A 144 6.87 15.42 15.01
CA GLY A 144 6.64 16.54 14.09
C GLY A 144 6.09 16.21 12.69
N LEU A 145 6.34 15.02 12.14
CA LEU A 145 5.99 14.69 10.74
C LEU A 145 4.80 13.73 10.64
N CYS A 146 3.73 14.03 11.37
CA CYS A 146 2.41 13.49 11.03
C CYS A 146 1.96 14.13 9.71
N HIS A 147 2.52 13.67 8.59
CA HIS A 147 1.95 13.97 7.28
C HIS A 147 0.50 13.53 7.34
N SER A 148 -0.41 14.38 6.89
CA SER A 148 -1.79 13.95 6.75
C SER A 148 -1.82 12.93 5.62
N PRO A 149 -2.50 11.79 5.81
CA PRO A 149 -2.55 10.81 4.74
C PRO A 149 -3.30 11.43 3.54
N ALA A 150 -2.78 11.26 2.32
CA ALA A 150 -3.43 11.69 1.08
C ALA A 150 -4.92 11.36 1.03
N ARG A 151 -5.32 10.19 1.57
CA ARG A 151 -6.70 9.78 1.77
C ARG A 151 -6.87 9.01 3.09
N PRO A 152 -8.10 8.94 3.65
CA PRO A 152 -8.36 8.18 4.86
C PRO A 152 -7.94 6.70 4.75
N PHE A 153 -7.32 6.20 5.80
CA PHE A 153 -6.95 4.80 5.89
C PHE A 153 -8.12 3.95 6.37
N LEU A 154 -8.46 2.92 5.60
CA LEU A 154 -9.42 1.90 6.01
C LEU A 154 -8.68 0.57 6.18
N LYS A 155 -8.73 -0.02 7.37
CA LYS A 155 -7.94 -1.22 7.72
C LYS A 155 -8.74 -2.23 8.53
N GLY A 156 -8.26 -3.48 8.53
CA GLY A 156 -8.77 -4.53 9.41
C GLY A 156 -10.23 -4.91 9.12
N GLN A 157 -11.03 -5.07 10.18
CA GLN A 157 -12.41 -5.57 10.05
C GLN A 157 -13.28 -4.70 9.14
N LYS A 158 -13.17 -3.37 9.23
CA LYS A 158 -13.96 -2.46 8.38
C LYS A 158 -13.59 -2.58 6.90
N ALA A 159 -12.29 -2.72 6.59
CA ALA A 159 -11.83 -2.94 5.22
C ALA A 159 -12.35 -4.28 4.67
N ARG A 160 -12.24 -5.35 5.46
CA ARG A 160 -12.69 -6.68 5.04
C ARG A 160 -14.21 -6.77 4.86
N ALA A 161 -14.98 -6.10 5.70
CA ALA A 161 -16.44 -6.03 5.56
C ALA A 161 -16.81 -5.37 4.22
N LEU A 162 -16.21 -4.22 3.92
CA LEU A 162 -16.42 -3.52 2.65
C LEU A 162 -16.03 -4.38 1.43
N VAL A 163 -14.91 -5.10 1.52
CA VAL A 163 -14.47 -6.04 0.48
C VAL A 163 -15.51 -7.15 0.30
N GLN A 164 -15.99 -7.76 1.38
CA GLN A 164 -17.00 -8.82 1.32
C GLN A 164 -18.31 -8.34 0.70
N ASP A 165 -18.77 -7.15 1.06
CA ASP A 165 -20.01 -6.57 0.54
C ASP A 165 -19.89 -6.24 -0.95
N THR A 166 -18.72 -5.79 -1.39
CA THR A 166 -18.43 -5.52 -2.81
C THR A 166 -18.40 -6.81 -3.61
N THR A 167 -17.72 -7.86 -3.12
CA THR A 167 -17.70 -9.17 -3.76
C THR A 167 -19.10 -9.80 -3.86
N LYS A 168 -19.94 -9.65 -2.82
CA LYS A 168 -21.32 -10.18 -2.82
C LYS A 168 -22.26 -9.46 -3.77
N SER A 169 -22.10 -8.15 -3.93
CA SER A 169 -22.95 -7.33 -4.79
C SER A 169 -22.57 -7.43 -6.27
N GLY A 170 -21.45 -8.07 -6.61
CA GLY A 170 -20.91 -8.08 -7.97
C GLY A 170 -20.43 -6.70 -8.44
N ALA A 171 -20.38 -5.73 -7.52
CA ALA A 171 -19.87 -4.40 -7.80
C ALA A 171 -18.35 -4.44 -7.90
N THR A 172 -17.79 -3.56 -8.72
CA THR A 172 -16.34 -3.39 -8.83
C THR A 172 -15.90 -2.29 -7.86
N LEU A 173 -14.84 -2.54 -7.09
CA LEU A 173 -14.13 -1.46 -6.40
C LEU A 173 -13.43 -0.64 -7.49
N ALA A 174 -13.97 0.50 -7.89
CA ALA A 174 -13.29 1.35 -8.87
C ALA A 174 -11.96 1.83 -8.26
N ALA A 175 -10.86 1.34 -8.79
CA ALA A 175 -9.50 1.74 -8.44
C ALA A 175 -8.98 2.83 -9.40
#